data_AF-A0A562WN65-F1
#
_entry.id   AF-A0A562WN65-F1
#
_cell.length_a   1.000
_cell.length_b   1.000
_cell.length_c   1.000
_cell.angle_alpha   90.00
_cell.angle_beta   90.00
_cell.angle_gamma   90.00
#
_symmetry.space_group_name_H-M   'P 1'
#
loop_
_entity.id
_entity.type
_entity.pdbx_description
1 polymer ?
#
loop_
_entity_poly.entity_id
_entity_poly.type
_entity_poly.pdbx_seq_one_letter_code
_entity_poly.pdbx_strand_id
1 'polypeptide(L)'
;MVSAYVMTERDCRGTVKAPDSVGLASYTMDSHNCQRVVVDGAVRNEGDVQVGVPGPYPISYRAIVPTEAQCANLFVPVCLSASHIAYGSIRMEPVFMILAQSAATAAKLALDAGVAVQQVNVAALQSRLRQDGQHLQWPPAVDGEVVVDNASASVTRGGTWVSSSHVGGYYGVDYEHDGNTGKGVNRLRFTPFLPARQLHGQPPLDRRPEPGQQRAGGRGAQRRRHHPYRRPARLGRTVDAARDVHVRGGDGQQRADPHRWHGRLRGRRRGPLRPRLRAGDVSPVVTVSRPDIVTTGAAGVLRRVS
;
A
#
# COMPACT_ATOMS: atom_id res chain seq x y z
N MET A 1 -10.70 -15.89 -20.35
CA MET A 1 -10.10 -15.29 -21.57
C MET A 1 -8.66 -15.74 -21.63
N VAL A 2 -8.13 -16.09 -22.80
CA VAL A 2 -6.72 -16.42 -23.01
C VAL A 2 -6.12 -15.34 -23.88
N SER A 3 -5.09 -14.66 -23.38
CA SER A 3 -4.40 -13.58 -24.10
C SER A 3 -2.97 -13.96 -24.49
N ALA A 4 -2.22 -12.99 -25.03
CA ALA A 4 -0.81 -13.15 -25.35
C ALA A 4 0.08 -13.38 -24.11
N TYR A 5 -0.43 -13.16 -22.89
CA TYR A 5 0.25 -13.52 -21.65
C TYR A 5 -0.73 -14.13 -20.66
N VAL A 6 -0.46 -15.33 -20.17
CA VAL A 6 -1.24 -15.98 -19.11
C VAL A 6 -0.42 -15.90 -17.83
N MET A 7 -0.93 -15.23 -16.79
CA MET A 7 -0.28 -15.21 -15.49
C MET A 7 -0.30 -16.62 -14.89
N THR A 8 0.87 -17.13 -14.47
CA THR A 8 1.03 -18.48 -13.95
C THR A 8 1.60 -18.48 -12.54
N GLU A 9 1.61 -19.65 -11.90
CA GLU A 9 2.33 -19.85 -10.64
C GLU A 9 3.79 -19.38 -10.70
N ARG A 10 4.46 -19.48 -11.87
CA ARG A 10 5.85 -19.04 -12.04
C ARG A 10 6.00 -17.54 -11.84
N ASP A 11 5.00 -16.76 -12.21
CA ASP A 11 4.95 -15.31 -11.97
C ASP A 11 4.78 -15.03 -10.48
N CYS A 12 3.80 -15.68 -9.84
CA CYS A 12 3.51 -15.51 -8.42
C CYS A 12 4.69 -15.94 -7.53
N ARG A 13 5.40 -17.01 -7.89
CA ARG A 13 6.62 -17.46 -7.21
C ARG A 13 7.87 -16.64 -7.56
N GLY A 14 7.75 -15.65 -8.44
CA GLY A 14 8.86 -14.79 -8.87
C GLY A 14 9.93 -15.48 -9.73
N THR A 15 9.68 -16.70 -10.21
CA THR A 15 10.55 -17.44 -11.13
C THR A 15 10.58 -16.79 -12.52
N VAL A 16 9.46 -16.19 -12.93
CA VAL A 16 9.32 -15.38 -14.14
C VAL A 16 8.85 -14.00 -13.73
N LYS A 17 9.31 -12.97 -14.43
CA LYS A 17 8.86 -11.59 -14.24
C LYS A 17 8.29 -11.06 -15.54
N ALA A 18 7.03 -10.60 -15.49
CA ALA A 18 6.41 -9.91 -16.62
C ALA A 18 7.21 -8.62 -16.95
N PRO A 19 7.72 -8.48 -18.19
CA PRO A 19 8.53 -7.31 -18.58
C PRO A 19 7.69 -6.04 -18.73
N ASP A 20 6.40 -6.20 -18.98
CA ASP A 20 5.42 -5.17 -19.32
C ASP A 20 4.44 -4.94 -18.17
N SER A 21 4.97 -4.82 -16.95
CA SER A 21 4.19 -4.62 -15.72
C SER A 21 3.28 -3.40 -15.79
N VAL A 22 2.03 -3.58 -15.38
CA VAL A 22 1.04 -2.51 -15.18
C VAL A 22 0.42 -2.54 -13.78
N GLY A 23 1.07 -3.21 -12.84
CA GLY A 23 0.59 -3.34 -11.48
C GLY A 23 1.33 -4.45 -10.75
N LEU A 24 1.25 -4.42 -9.42
CA LEU A 24 1.82 -5.45 -8.57
C LEU A 24 0.71 -6.20 -7.83
N ALA A 25 0.83 -7.52 -7.75
CA ALA A 25 0.08 -8.34 -6.80
C ALA A 25 1.03 -8.92 -5.77
N SER A 26 0.52 -9.27 -4.58
CA SER A 26 1.37 -9.73 -3.47
C SER A 26 0.68 -10.71 -2.53
N TYR A 27 -0.53 -11.15 -2.86
CA TYR A 27 -1.29 -12.03 -1.98
C TYR A 27 -0.77 -13.47 -2.08
N THR A 28 -0.99 -14.25 -1.03
CA THR A 28 -0.75 -15.70 -1.04
C THR A 28 -1.56 -16.36 -2.16
N MET A 29 -1.01 -17.35 -2.85
CA MET A 29 -1.82 -18.20 -3.73
C MET A 29 -2.67 -19.11 -2.87
N ASP A 30 -3.97 -18.84 -2.82
CA ASP A 30 -4.89 -19.55 -1.94
C ASP A 30 -6.04 -20.25 -2.66
N SER A 31 -6.55 -21.30 -2.04
CA SER A 31 -7.82 -21.93 -2.37
C SER A 31 -8.41 -22.50 -1.09
N HIS A 32 -9.52 -21.93 -0.63
CA HIS A 32 -10.14 -22.32 0.63
C HIS A 32 -10.66 -23.76 0.60
N ASN A 33 -10.61 -24.42 1.75
CA ASN A 33 -11.22 -25.73 1.91
C ASN A 33 -12.74 -25.67 1.63
N CYS A 34 -13.26 -26.69 0.96
CA CYS A 34 -14.69 -26.78 0.67
C CYS A 34 -15.49 -27.23 1.90
N GLN A 35 -14.90 -28.16 2.67
CA GLN A 35 -15.48 -28.69 3.90
C GLN A 35 -14.39 -29.22 4.82
N ARG A 36 -14.82 -29.72 5.98
CA ARG A 36 -13.99 -30.48 6.90
C ARG A 36 -14.55 -31.89 7.00
N VAL A 37 -13.70 -32.89 6.82
CA VAL A 37 -14.06 -34.30 6.82
C VAL A 37 -13.33 -35.02 7.95
N VAL A 38 -13.94 -36.06 8.52
CA VAL A 38 -13.27 -36.92 9.51
C VAL A 38 -12.55 -38.03 8.75
N VAL A 39 -11.22 -38.06 8.87
CA VAL A 39 -10.36 -39.09 8.27
C VAL A 39 -9.50 -39.65 9.39
N ASP A 40 -9.58 -40.96 9.61
CA ASP A 40 -8.87 -41.69 10.67
C ASP A 40 -9.13 -41.12 12.07
N GLY A 41 -10.38 -40.71 12.35
CA GLY A 41 -10.78 -40.13 13.64
C GLY A 41 -10.32 -38.68 13.87
N ALA A 42 -9.62 -38.07 12.90
CA ALA A 42 -9.19 -36.68 12.97
C ALA A 42 -9.96 -35.81 11.96
N VAL A 43 -10.29 -34.58 12.36
CA VAL A 43 -10.87 -33.58 11.45
C VAL A 43 -9.78 -33.08 10.50
N ARG A 44 -10.00 -33.19 9.20
CA ARG A 44 -9.11 -32.70 8.14
C ARG A 44 -9.84 -31.75 7.20
N ASN A 45 -9.12 -30.78 6.65
CA ASN A 45 -9.64 -29.93 5.58
C ASN A 45 -9.67 -30.72 4.26
N GLU A 46 -10.77 -30.61 3.50
CA GLU A 46 -10.79 -31.02 2.11
C GLU A 46 -10.31 -29.84 1.25
N GLY A 47 -9.06 -29.92 0.78
CA GLY A 47 -8.38 -28.82 0.12
C GLY A 47 -7.62 -27.95 1.12
N ASP A 48 -7.72 -26.63 0.98
CA ASP A 48 -6.87 -25.63 1.63
C ASP A 48 -5.45 -25.56 1.03
N VAL A 49 -5.33 -24.84 -0.08
CA VAL A 49 -4.03 -24.46 -0.62
C VAL A 49 -3.69 -23.08 -0.07
N GLN A 50 -2.51 -22.95 0.56
CA GLN A 50 -2.00 -21.68 1.10
C GLN A 50 -0.50 -21.59 0.79
N VAL A 51 -0.15 -21.08 -0.40
CA VAL A 51 1.25 -20.99 -0.85
C VAL A 51 1.68 -19.53 -0.88
N GLY A 52 2.59 -19.17 0.01
CA GLY A 52 3.15 -17.81 0.09
C GLY A 52 3.88 -17.42 -1.19
N VAL A 53 3.80 -16.14 -1.54
CA VAL A 53 4.63 -15.53 -2.60
C VAL A 53 5.85 -14.86 -1.95
N PRO A 54 7.04 -14.88 -2.59
CA PRO A 54 8.25 -14.32 -2.00
C PRO A 54 8.24 -12.79 -1.87
N GLY A 55 7.32 -12.12 -2.58
CA GLY A 55 7.12 -10.68 -2.52
C GLY A 55 6.16 -10.21 -3.60
N PRO A 56 5.86 -8.90 -3.67
CA PRO A 56 5.06 -8.36 -4.74
C PRO A 56 5.65 -8.63 -6.13
N TYR A 57 4.83 -9.11 -7.04
CA TYR A 57 5.22 -9.55 -8.39
C TYR A 57 4.43 -8.77 -9.47
N PRO A 58 5.04 -8.55 -10.64
CA PRO A 58 4.44 -7.76 -11.72
C PRO A 58 3.30 -8.50 -12.44
N ILE A 59 2.25 -7.77 -12.80
CA ILE A 59 1.17 -8.23 -13.69
C ILE A 59 1.38 -7.65 -15.08
N SER A 60 1.46 -8.52 -16.08
CA SER A 60 1.65 -8.14 -17.49
C SER A 60 0.47 -7.35 -18.04
N TYR A 61 0.73 -6.28 -18.80
CA TYR A 61 -0.30 -5.58 -19.59
C TYR A 61 -1.04 -6.54 -20.52
N ARG A 62 -0.31 -7.44 -21.16
CA ARG A 62 -0.90 -8.44 -22.07
C ARG A 62 -1.85 -9.40 -21.37
N ALA A 63 -1.82 -9.54 -20.04
CA ALA A 63 -2.77 -10.37 -19.31
C ALA A 63 -4.17 -9.73 -19.21
N ILE A 64 -4.28 -8.40 -19.30
CA ILE A 64 -5.53 -7.66 -19.14
C ILE A 64 -6.19 -7.25 -20.47
N VAL A 65 -5.64 -7.66 -21.61
CA VAL A 65 -6.23 -7.45 -22.94
C VAL A 65 -6.29 -8.78 -23.69
N PRO A 66 -7.37 -9.11 -24.41
CA PRO A 66 -7.41 -10.31 -25.24
C PRO A 66 -6.48 -10.16 -26.45
N THR A 67 -6.38 -11.20 -27.29
CA THR A 67 -5.74 -11.05 -28.59
C THR A 67 -6.53 -10.09 -29.49
N GLU A 68 -5.84 -9.35 -30.36
CA GLU A 68 -6.50 -8.36 -31.24
C GLU A 68 -7.54 -9.03 -32.16
N ALA A 69 -7.26 -10.25 -32.63
CA ALA A 69 -8.18 -11.05 -33.44
C ALA A 69 -9.50 -11.41 -32.72
N GLN A 70 -9.52 -11.42 -31.39
CA GLN A 70 -10.73 -11.65 -30.61
C GLN A 70 -11.49 -10.35 -30.33
N CYS A 71 -10.79 -9.29 -29.94
CA CYS A 71 -11.39 -7.99 -29.68
C CYS A 71 -10.31 -6.89 -29.57
N ALA A 72 -10.34 -5.90 -30.46
CA ALA A 72 -9.32 -4.84 -30.54
C ALA A 72 -9.51 -3.68 -29.54
N ASN A 73 -10.62 -3.64 -28.80
CA ASN A 73 -11.02 -2.52 -27.95
C ASN A 73 -11.50 -2.90 -26.54
N LEU A 74 -11.11 -4.09 -26.04
CA LEU A 74 -11.55 -4.62 -24.75
C LEU A 74 -10.42 -4.69 -23.72
N PHE A 75 -10.68 -4.14 -22.53
CA PHE A 75 -9.87 -4.36 -21.32
C PHE A 75 -10.60 -5.28 -20.35
N VAL A 76 -9.85 -6.19 -19.71
CA VAL A 76 -10.36 -7.18 -18.77
C VAL A 76 -9.48 -7.18 -17.49
N PRO A 77 -9.59 -6.17 -16.62
CA PRO A 77 -8.74 -6.05 -15.42
C PRO A 77 -9.10 -7.03 -14.29
N VAL A 78 -10.30 -7.61 -14.30
CA VAL A 78 -10.80 -8.52 -13.25
C VAL A 78 -10.72 -9.98 -13.68
N CYS A 79 -11.27 -10.32 -14.85
CA CYS A 79 -11.25 -11.68 -15.40
C CYS A 79 -10.03 -11.89 -16.33
N LEU A 80 -8.90 -11.29 -15.95
CA LEU A 80 -7.66 -11.30 -16.71
C LEU A 80 -7.16 -12.73 -17.00
N SER A 81 -6.27 -12.85 -17.98
CA SER A 81 -5.68 -14.11 -18.40
C SER A 81 -4.72 -14.65 -17.33
N ALA A 82 -5.16 -15.68 -16.59
CA ALA A 82 -4.40 -16.32 -15.53
C ALA A 82 -4.74 -17.82 -15.37
N SER A 83 -3.78 -18.61 -14.91
CA SER A 83 -4.03 -19.95 -14.37
C SER A 83 -4.86 -19.87 -13.08
N HIS A 84 -5.56 -20.95 -12.72
CA HIS A 84 -6.40 -21.01 -11.53
C HIS A 84 -5.63 -20.62 -10.25
N ILE A 85 -4.43 -21.16 -10.07
CA ILE A 85 -3.60 -20.91 -8.87
C ILE A 85 -3.07 -19.47 -8.82
N ALA A 86 -2.67 -18.90 -9.97
CA ALA A 86 -2.23 -17.51 -10.03
C ALA A 86 -3.39 -16.55 -9.76
N TYR A 87 -4.58 -16.87 -10.25
CA TYR A 87 -5.78 -16.07 -10.00
C TYR A 87 -6.12 -16.00 -8.50
N GLY A 88 -5.89 -17.08 -7.74
CA GLY A 88 -6.02 -17.08 -6.29
C GLY A 88 -5.24 -15.94 -5.61
N SER A 89 -4.05 -15.62 -6.11
CA SER A 89 -3.23 -14.51 -5.62
C SER A 89 -3.61 -13.14 -6.22
N ILE A 90 -3.97 -13.09 -7.51
CA ILE A 90 -4.22 -11.82 -8.21
C ILE A 90 -5.59 -11.21 -7.84
N ARG A 91 -6.57 -12.04 -7.47
CA ARG A 91 -8.00 -11.66 -7.34
C ARG A 91 -8.35 -10.70 -6.19
N MET A 92 -7.37 -10.06 -5.58
CA MET A 92 -7.60 -9.14 -4.47
C MET A 92 -8.13 -7.80 -4.97
N GLU A 93 -9.12 -7.23 -4.28
CA GLU A 93 -9.75 -5.97 -4.70
C GLU A 93 -8.75 -4.82 -4.91
N PRO A 94 -7.71 -4.62 -4.07
CA PRO A 94 -6.69 -3.60 -4.32
C PRO A 94 -5.97 -3.80 -5.65
N VAL A 95 -5.72 -5.05 -6.06
CA VAL A 95 -5.06 -5.36 -7.33
C VAL A 95 -5.99 -5.02 -8.50
N PHE A 96 -7.29 -5.35 -8.40
CA PHE A 96 -8.26 -4.96 -9.42
C PHE A 96 -8.37 -3.44 -9.57
N MET A 97 -8.30 -2.68 -8.48
CA MET A 97 -8.28 -1.22 -8.54
C MET A 97 -7.04 -0.68 -9.28
N ILE A 98 -5.86 -1.23 -9.00
CA ILE A 98 -4.61 -0.90 -9.69
C ILE A 98 -4.69 -1.22 -11.19
N LEU A 99 -5.19 -2.41 -11.53
CA LEU A 99 -5.35 -2.83 -12.93
C LEU A 99 -6.42 -2.00 -13.66
N ALA A 100 -7.49 -1.59 -12.97
CA ALA A 100 -8.51 -0.72 -13.53
C ALA A 100 -7.97 0.69 -13.84
N GLN A 101 -7.17 1.28 -12.94
CA GLN A 101 -6.46 2.53 -13.23
C GLN A 101 -5.56 2.38 -14.48
N SER A 102 -4.83 1.27 -14.55
CA SER A 102 -3.92 1.01 -15.67
C SER A 102 -4.65 0.81 -16.99
N ALA A 103 -5.78 0.09 -16.98
CA ALA A 103 -6.64 -0.08 -18.14
C ALA A 103 -7.23 1.26 -18.61
N ALA A 104 -7.71 2.11 -17.70
CA ALA A 104 -8.26 3.41 -18.05
C ALA A 104 -7.22 4.35 -18.67
N THR A 105 -6.02 4.40 -18.09
CA THR A 105 -4.89 5.17 -18.65
C THR A 105 -4.48 4.64 -20.02
N ALA A 106 -4.42 3.32 -20.20
CA ALA A 106 -4.12 2.71 -21.49
C ALA A 106 -5.22 2.98 -22.53
N ALA A 107 -6.49 2.97 -22.14
CA ALA A 107 -7.61 3.28 -23.02
C ALA A 107 -7.52 4.72 -23.55
N LYS A 108 -7.16 5.69 -22.69
CA LYS A 108 -6.90 7.08 -23.11
C LYS A 108 -5.78 7.13 -24.15
N LEU A 109 -4.66 6.45 -23.91
CA LEU A 109 -3.54 6.41 -24.85
C LEU A 109 -3.90 5.75 -26.18
N ALA A 110 -4.70 4.67 -26.16
CA ALA A 110 -5.19 4.00 -27.35
C ALA A 110 -6.09 4.93 -28.18
N LEU A 111 -7.02 5.64 -27.52
CA LEU A 111 -7.91 6.60 -28.16
C LEU A 111 -7.15 7.78 -28.78
N ASP A 112 -6.19 8.36 -28.04
CA ASP A 112 -5.41 9.51 -28.51
C ASP A 112 -4.53 9.13 -29.72
N ALA A 113 -4.04 7.89 -29.79
CA ALA A 113 -3.22 7.39 -30.89
C ALA A 113 -4.02 6.75 -32.03
N GLY A 114 -5.31 6.48 -31.84
CA GLY A 114 -6.15 5.79 -32.83
C GLY A 114 -5.73 4.34 -33.07
N VAL A 115 -5.23 3.64 -32.05
CA VAL A 115 -4.71 2.26 -32.17
C VAL A 115 -5.56 1.26 -31.37
N ALA A 116 -5.45 -0.03 -31.73
CA ALA A 116 -6.02 -1.11 -30.93
C ALA A 116 -5.38 -1.15 -29.53
N VAL A 117 -6.10 -1.67 -28.53
CA VAL A 117 -5.58 -1.71 -27.14
C VAL A 117 -4.33 -2.56 -27.02
N GLN A 118 -4.16 -3.57 -27.88
CA GLN A 118 -2.96 -4.42 -27.94
C GLN A 118 -1.72 -3.67 -28.46
N GLN A 119 -1.93 -2.55 -29.17
CA GLN A 119 -0.88 -1.74 -29.81
C GLN A 119 -0.49 -0.50 -28.99
N VAL A 120 -1.04 -0.35 -27.78
CA VAL A 120 -0.65 0.72 -26.85
C VAL A 120 0.85 0.65 -26.56
N ASN A 121 1.53 1.79 -26.66
CA ASN A 121 2.93 1.90 -26.26
C ASN A 121 3.04 1.72 -24.73
N VAL A 122 3.41 0.51 -24.30
CA VAL A 122 3.50 0.17 -22.88
C VAL A 122 4.55 1.01 -22.16
N ALA A 123 5.64 1.41 -22.80
CA ALA A 123 6.64 2.27 -22.16
C ALA A 123 6.08 3.67 -21.83
N ALA A 124 5.25 4.22 -22.72
CA ALA A 124 4.53 5.48 -22.47
C ALA A 124 3.50 5.31 -21.35
N LEU A 125 2.74 4.21 -21.36
CA LEU A 125 1.79 3.87 -20.29
C LEU A 125 2.50 3.77 -18.94
N GLN A 126 3.57 2.99 -18.84
CA GLN A 126 4.33 2.81 -17.60
C GLN A 126 4.93 4.13 -17.10
N SER A 127 5.40 4.99 -18.01
CA SER A 127 5.89 6.32 -17.65
C SER A 127 4.79 7.18 -17.04
N ARG A 128 3.58 7.15 -17.62
CA ARG A 128 2.42 7.85 -17.07
C ARG A 128 2.00 7.30 -15.71
N LEU A 129 1.90 5.97 -15.57
CA LEU A 129 1.53 5.33 -14.30
C LEU A 129 2.50 5.65 -13.16
N ARG A 130 3.81 5.72 -13.45
CA ARG A 130 4.81 6.17 -12.46
C ARG A 130 4.63 7.63 -12.06
N GLN A 131 4.24 8.52 -12.98
CA GLN A 131 3.93 9.92 -12.66
C GLN A 131 2.71 10.03 -11.74
N ASP A 132 1.75 9.10 -11.87
CA ASP A 132 0.58 9.00 -10.99
C ASP A 132 0.90 8.26 -9.66
N GLY A 133 2.18 7.94 -9.39
CA GLY A 133 2.64 7.30 -8.14
C GLY A 133 2.45 5.79 -8.09
N GLN A 134 2.04 5.14 -9.19
CA GLN A 134 1.85 3.70 -9.22
C GLN A 134 3.19 2.95 -9.27
N HIS A 135 3.37 1.98 -8.36
CA HIS A 135 4.52 1.07 -8.37
C HIS A 135 4.34 -0.01 -9.44
N LEU A 136 5.35 -0.16 -10.31
CA LEU A 136 5.35 -1.15 -11.40
C LEU A 136 6.41 -2.23 -11.24
N GLN A 137 7.34 -2.01 -10.32
CA GLN A 137 8.39 -2.95 -9.96
C GLN A 137 8.46 -2.96 -8.45
N TRP A 138 8.57 -4.15 -7.87
CA TRP A 138 8.94 -4.28 -6.48
C TRP A 138 10.47 -4.15 -6.40
N PRO A 139 11.00 -3.09 -5.75
CA PRO A 139 12.43 -2.99 -5.59
C PRO A 139 12.92 -4.19 -4.74
N PRO A 140 14.15 -4.69 -4.95
CA PRO A 140 14.80 -5.47 -3.91
C PRO A 140 14.80 -4.63 -2.61
N ALA A 141 14.85 -5.29 -1.44
CA ALA A 141 15.01 -4.59 -0.17
C ALA A 141 16.08 -3.50 -0.35
N VAL A 142 15.66 -2.25 -0.25
CA VAL A 142 16.51 -1.11 -0.61
C VAL A 142 17.71 -1.10 0.32
N ASP A 143 18.92 -0.98 -0.25
CA ASP A 143 20.05 -0.43 0.49
C ASP A 143 19.59 0.95 1.03
N GLY A 144 19.28 1.00 2.32
CA GLY A 144 18.60 2.14 2.95
C GLY A 144 17.46 1.77 3.90
N GLU A 145 17.10 0.49 4.05
CA GLU A 145 16.29 0.07 5.20
C GLU A 145 17.12 0.23 6.48
N VAL A 146 16.71 1.14 7.36
CA VAL A 146 17.32 1.32 8.68
C VAL A 146 16.53 0.48 9.67
N VAL A 147 17.05 -0.69 10.00
CA VAL A 147 16.50 -1.55 11.05
C VAL A 147 17.13 -1.16 12.39
N VAL A 148 16.28 -0.88 13.39
CA VAL A 148 16.72 -0.69 14.78
C VAL A 148 16.07 -1.78 15.62
N ASP A 149 16.87 -2.79 15.96
CA ASP A 149 16.50 -3.90 16.84
C ASP A 149 16.36 -3.45 18.31
N ASN A 150 15.57 -4.15 19.14
CA ASN A 150 15.43 -3.81 20.56
C ASN A 150 16.77 -3.83 21.31
N ALA A 151 17.70 -4.72 20.96
CA ALA A 151 19.04 -4.75 21.56
C ALA A 151 19.99 -3.67 21.01
N SER A 152 19.56 -2.83 20.06
CA SER A 152 20.41 -1.78 19.47
C SER A 152 20.76 -0.72 20.51
N ALA A 153 22.01 -0.22 20.46
CA ALA A 153 22.51 0.82 21.36
C ALA A 153 21.73 2.15 21.28
N SER A 154 21.03 2.39 20.17
CA SER A 154 20.20 3.58 19.97
C SER A 154 18.77 3.45 20.53
N VAL A 155 18.49 2.37 21.24
CA VAL A 155 17.23 2.15 21.95
C VAL A 155 17.37 2.57 23.41
N THR A 156 16.52 3.48 23.85
CA THR A 156 16.42 3.87 25.27
C THR A 156 15.14 3.34 25.88
N ARG A 157 15.24 2.83 27.11
CA ARG A 157 14.14 2.19 27.84
C ARG A 157 13.74 3.02 29.04
N GLY A 158 12.44 3.22 29.21
CA GLY A 158 11.82 3.67 30.45
C GLY A 158 10.95 2.56 31.00
N GLY A 159 11.07 2.30 32.30
CA GLY A 159 10.35 1.22 32.98
C GLY A 159 10.96 -0.17 32.78
N THR A 160 10.20 -1.22 33.12
CA THR A 160 10.68 -2.61 33.13
C THR A 160 10.19 -3.36 31.90
N TRP A 161 11.12 -4.00 31.19
CA TRP A 161 10.86 -4.78 29.98
C TRP A 161 11.43 -6.18 30.13
N VAL A 162 10.70 -7.17 29.62
CA VAL A 162 11.06 -8.58 29.67
C VAL A 162 11.30 -9.08 28.26
N SER A 163 12.43 -9.76 28.03
CA SER A 163 12.76 -10.38 26.75
C SER A 163 12.04 -11.73 26.57
N SER A 164 11.66 -12.05 25.34
CA SER A 164 11.05 -13.32 24.92
C SER A 164 11.37 -13.63 23.47
N SER A 165 11.33 -14.91 23.11
CA SER A 165 11.45 -15.42 21.73
C SER A 165 10.25 -16.26 21.30
N HIS A 166 9.17 -16.26 22.10
CA HIS A 166 8.03 -17.18 21.95
C HIS A 166 7.19 -16.94 20.69
N VAL A 167 6.98 -15.68 20.30
CA VAL A 167 6.29 -15.31 19.06
C VAL A 167 7.33 -14.91 18.02
N GLY A 168 7.40 -15.64 16.89
CA GLY A 168 8.33 -15.33 15.80
C GLY A 168 7.99 -14.04 15.04
N GLY A 169 8.90 -13.60 14.17
CA GLY A 169 8.74 -12.37 13.37
C GLY A 169 9.46 -11.14 13.91
N TYR A 170 10.35 -11.31 14.89
CA TYR A 170 11.25 -10.28 15.38
C TYR A 170 12.53 -10.18 14.53
N TYR A 171 13.18 -9.02 14.60
CA TYR A 171 14.57 -8.86 14.15
C TYR A 171 15.50 -9.25 15.30
N GLY A 172 16.75 -9.62 15.02
CA GLY A 172 17.68 -10.02 16.07
C GLY A 172 17.37 -11.39 16.68
N VAL A 173 17.60 -11.53 17.99
CA VAL A 173 17.51 -12.82 18.72
C VAL A 173 16.24 -12.95 19.57
N ASP A 174 15.55 -11.84 19.85
CA ASP A 174 14.42 -11.79 20.76
C ASP A 174 13.50 -10.57 20.47
N TYR A 175 12.50 -10.39 21.33
CA TYR A 175 11.73 -9.17 21.45
C TYR A 175 11.46 -8.84 22.92
N GLU A 176 11.08 -7.59 23.21
CA GLU A 176 10.75 -7.15 24.57
C GLU A 176 9.27 -6.83 24.74
N HIS A 177 8.69 -7.19 25.89
CA HIS A 177 7.32 -6.86 26.27
C HIS A 177 7.22 -6.38 27.73
N ASP A 178 6.14 -5.68 28.08
CA ASP A 178 5.93 -5.05 29.39
C ASP A 178 5.43 -6.01 30.49
N GLY A 179 5.33 -7.31 30.19
CA GLY A 179 4.73 -8.31 31.08
C GLY A 179 3.29 -8.00 31.49
N ASN A 180 2.58 -7.15 30.75
CA ASN A 180 1.29 -6.57 31.13
C ASN A 180 1.31 -5.72 32.42
N THR A 181 2.45 -5.13 32.77
CA THR A 181 2.64 -4.27 33.94
C THR A 181 3.07 -2.85 33.54
N GLY A 182 3.08 -1.90 34.48
CA GLY A 182 3.69 -0.57 34.25
C GLY A 182 3.04 0.28 33.16
N LYS A 183 1.72 0.19 32.98
CA LYS A 183 0.97 0.92 31.94
C LYS A 183 1.17 2.44 32.05
N GLY A 184 1.46 3.09 30.93
CA GLY A 184 1.75 4.53 30.87
C GLY A 184 3.13 4.95 31.40
N VAL A 185 3.87 4.04 32.03
CA VAL A 185 5.25 4.25 32.53
C VAL A 185 6.27 3.57 31.62
N ASN A 186 5.98 2.33 31.21
CA ASN A 186 6.87 1.55 30.35
C ASN A 186 6.89 2.14 28.92
N ARG A 187 8.09 2.47 28.44
CA ARG A 187 8.32 3.05 27.11
C ARG A 187 9.64 2.58 26.51
N LEU A 188 9.62 2.23 25.22
CA LEU A 188 10.81 2.05 24.39
C LEU A 188 10.89 3.17 23.36
N ARG A 189 12.07 3.79 23.24
CA ARG A 189 12.36 4.81 22.22
C ARG A 189 13.45 4.28 21.30
N PHE A 190 13.13 4.21 20.01
CA PHE A 190 14.06 3.81 18.94
C PHE A 190 14.60 5.06 18.25
N THR A 191 15.92 5.18 18.14
CA THR A 191 16.58 6.35 17.55
C THR A 191 17.42 5.92 16.34
N PRO A 192 16.83 5.82 15.13
CA PRO A 192 17.57 5.40 13.94
C PRO A 192 18.58 6.47 13.50
N PHE A 193 19.76 6.04 13.05
CA PHE A 193 20.66 6.90 12.28
C PHE A 193 20.21 6.90 10.82
N LEU A 194 19.77 8.05 10.33
CA LEU A 194 19.33 8.18 8.94
C LEU A 194 20.48 8.72 8.08
N PRO A 195 20.92 8.00 7.03
CA PRO A 195 21.93 8.51 6.12
C PRO A 195 21.44 9.80 5.43
N ALA A 196 22.37 10.71 5.14
CA ALA A 196 22.06 11.97 4.46
C ALA A 196 21.35 11.71 3.11
N ARG A 197 20.41 12.58 2.76
CA ARG A 197 19.56 12.47 1.58
C ARG A 197 20.39 12.31 0.30
N GLN A 198 20.55 11.08 -0.19
CA GLN A 198 20.97 10.84 -1.57
C GLN A 198 19.77 11.11 -2.48
N LEU A 199 19.75 12.30 -3.08
CA LEU A 199 18.88 12.59 -4.21
C LEU A 199 19.41 11.81 -5.40
N HIS A 200 18.87 10.62 -5.67
CA HIS A 200 19.04 10.00 -6.98
C HIS A 200 18.27 10.84 -8.00
N GLY A 201 19.01 11.70 -8.70
CA GLY A 201 18.72 12.35 -9.98
C GLY A 201 17.25 12.48 -10.39
N GLN A 202 16.44 13.23 -9.64
CA GLN A 202 15.30 13.91 -10.26
C GLN A 202 15.81 15.26 -10.75
N PRO A 203 15.82 15.54 -12.08
CA PRO A 203 16.08 16.90 -12.53
C PRO A 203 15.06 17.84 -11.89
N PRO A 204 15.44 19.07 -11.52
CA PRO A 204 14.51 20.02 -10.93
C PRO A 204 13.29 20.17 -11.85
N LEU A 205 12.09 20.10 -11.27
CA LEU A 205 10.87 20.49 -11.96
C LEU A 205 11.07 21.91 -12.49
N ASP A 206 11.28 22.00 -13.79
CA ASP A 206 11.43 23.27 -14.49
C ASP A 206 10.15 24.07 -14.24
N ARG A 207 10.30 25.21 -13.57
CA ARG A 207 9.16 26.09 -13.30
C ARG A 207 8.71 26.60 -14.65
N ARG A 208 7.53 26.15 -15.11
CA ARG A 208 6.89 26.68 -16.30
C ARG A 208 6.92 28.22 -16.24
N PRO A 209 7.45 28.91 -17.26
CA PRO A 209 7.34 30.36 -17.31
C PRO A 209 5.87 30.74 -17.49
N GLU A 210 5.41 31.66 -16.64
CA GLU A 210 4.11 32.34 -16.74
C GLU A 210 3.91 32.93 -18.15
N PRO A 211 2.73 32.77 -18.78
CA PRO A 211 2.49 33.33 -20.10
C PRO A 211 2.12 34.81 -19.99
N GLY A 212 2.96 35.68 -20.57
CA GLY A 212 2.52 36.96 -21.10
C GLY A 212 3.30 38.18 -20.63
N GLN A 213 4.20 38.67 -21.48
CA GLN A 213 4.29 40.10 -21.79
C GLN A 213 5.00 40.28 -23.14
N GLN A 214 4.18 40.46 -24.18
CA GLN A 214 4.63 40.93 -25.48
C GLN A 214 5.17 42.35 -25.36
N ARG A 215 6.23 42.61 -26.14
CA ARG A 215 6.88 43.91 -26.29
C ARG A 215 5.93 44.93 -26.93
N ALA A 216 5.88 46.14 -26.37
CA ALA A 216 5.58 47.36 -27.09
C ALA A 216 6.40 48.50 -26.45
N GLY A 217 7.06 49.30 -27.27
CA GLY A 217 7.97 50.36 -26.83
C GLY A 217 7.28 51.66 -26.43
N GLY A 218 8.10 52.65 -26.03
CA GLY A 218 7.74 54.06 -26.04
C GLY A 218 7.74 54.75 -24.67
N ARG A 219 8.79 55.56 -24.46
CA ARG A 219 8.89 56.87 -23.76
C ARG A 219 7.98 57.17 -22.56
N GLY A 220 8.57 57.74 -21.51
CA GLY A 220 7.91 58.73 -20.66
C GLY A 220 8.15 58.58 -19.16
N ALA A 221 8.74 59.62 -18.58
CA ALA A 221 9.02 59.75 -17.15
C ALA A 221 7.75 59.70 -16.27
N GLN A 222 7.85 59.14 -15.05
CA GLN A 222 7.63 59.89 -13.80
C GLN A 222 7.81 59.01 -12.56
N ARG A 223 8.37 59.66 -11.53
CA ARG A 223 8.68 59.18 -10.18
C ARG A 223 7.43 58.74 -9.43
N ARG A 224 7.50 57.66 -8.62
CA ARG A 224 6.98 57.62 -7.23
C ARG A 224 7.79 56.65 -6.37
N ARG A 225 8.08 57.10 -5.15
CA ARG A 225 8.84 56.43 -4.07
C ARG A 225 7.95 55.40 -3.37
N HIS A 226 8.49 54.30 -2.85
CA HIS A 226 8.14 53.72 -1.54
C HIS A 226 9.23 52.75 -1.02
N HIS A 227 9.33 52.70 0.31
CA HIS A 227 10.39 52.16 1.17
C HIS A 227 10.73 50.66 1.03
N PRO A 228 11.95 50.23 1.46
CA PRO A 228 12.38 48.83 1.44
C PRO A 228 12.01 48.08 2.73
N TYR A 229 11.48 46.87 2.62
CA TYR A 229 11.43 45.91 3.73
C TYR A 229 12.45 44.80 3.47
N ARG A 230 13.53 44.80 4.27
CA ARG A 230 14.55 43.74 4.29
C ARG A 230 13.95 42.46 4.87
N ARG A 231 14.11 41.32 4.19
CA ARG A 231 13.93 39.98 4.78
C ARG A 231 15.21 39.55 5.49
N PRO A 232 15.17 39.01 6.72
CA PRO A 232 16.32 38.36 7.31
C PRO A 232 16.48 36.92 6.78
N ALA A 233 17.73 36.51 6.61
CA ALA A 233 18.15 35.16 6.26
C ALA A 233 17.76 34.15 7.37
N ARG A 234 17.21 32.98 7.00
CA ARG A 234 17.03 31.85 7.92
C ARG A 234 18.23 30.91 7.82
N LEU A 235 18.96 30.80 8.92
CA LEU A 235 19.88 29.71 9.23
C LEU A 235 19.15 28.36 9.23
N GLY A 236 19.83 27.32 8.75
CA GLY A 236 19.34 25.94 8.69
C GLY A 236 19.03 25.38 10.08
N ARG A 237 17.96 24.57 10.16
CA ARG A 237 17.63 23.75 11.33
C ARG A 237 17.92 22.28 11.02
N THR A 238 18.64 21.61 11.90
CA THR A 238 18.59 20.16 12.08
C THR A 238 17.17 19.75 12.49
N VAL A 239 16.66 18.65 11.94
CA VAL A 239 15.32 18.13 12.25
C VAL A 239 15.48 16.89 13.12
N ASP A 240 15.18 17.01 14.41
CA ASP A 240 14.98 15.86 15.30
C ASP A 240 13.64 15.22 14.98
N ALA A 241 13.67 13.98 14.47
CA ALA A 241 12.48 13.17 14.21
C ALA A 241 12.40 12.01 15.21
N ALA A 242 12.29 12.31 16.50
CA ALA A 242 11.98 11.30 17.50
C ALA A 242 10.48 10.96 17.46
N ARG A 243 10.13 9.69 17.35
CA ARG A 243 8.75 9.21 17.51
C ARG A 243 8.58 8.52 18.87
N ASP A 244 7.49 8.87 19.54
CA ASP A 244 7.05 8.29 20.80
C ASP A 244 5.95 7.27 20.53
N VAL A 245 6.19 5.99 20.84
CA VAL A 245 5.14 4.97 20.81
C VAL A 245 4.51 4.91 22.21
N HIS A 246 3.22 5.24 22.30
CA HIS A 246 2.40 5.02 23.49
C HIS A 246 1.51 3.78 23.27
N VAL A 247 1.63 2.79 24.15
CA VAL A 247 0.72 1.64 24.17
C VAL A 247 -0.45 1.97 25.11
N ARG A 248 -1.67 2.12 24.57
CA ARG A 248 -2.91 2.17 25.36
C ARG A 248 -3.53 0.77 25.40
N GLY A 249 -3.71 0.21 26.59
CA GLY A 249 -4.46 -1.04 26.80
C GLY A 249 -5.96 -0.81 26.67
N GLY A 250 -6.65 -1.67 25.92
CA GLY A 250 -8.10 -1.76 25.91
C GLY A 250 -8.55 -3.01 26.65
N ASP A 251 -9.39 -2.83 27.68
CA ASP A 251 -10.07 -3.90 28.40
C ASP A 251 -11.22 -4.49 27.57
N GLY A 252 -11.42 -5.81 27.68
CA GLY A 252 -12.57 -6.49 27.07
C GLY A 252 -12.47 -8.00 26.97
N GLN A 253 -12.03 -8.69 28.02
CA GLN A 253 -12.04 -10.15 28.09
C GLN A 253 -13.45 -10.63 28.48
N GLN A 254 -14.32 -10.91 27.50
CA GLN A 254 -15.51 -11.74 27.74
C GLN A 254 -15.14 -13.22 27.57
N ARG A 255 -15.13 -13.94 28.69
CA ARG A 255 -15.04 -15.40 28.76
C ARG A 255 -16.29 -15.99 28.11
N ALA A 256 -16.12 -16.88 27.13
CA ALA A 256 -17.20 -17.73 26.63
C ALA A 256 -17.22 -19.04 27.43
N ASP A 257 -18.32 -19.24 28.15
CA ASP A 257 -18.67 -20.45 28.92
C ASP A 257 -19.27 -21.50 27.96
N PRO A 258 -18.78 -22.76 27.92
CA PRO A 258 -19.16 -23.72 26.88
C PRO A 258 -20.40 -24.55 27.25
N HIS A 259 -21.54 -23.97 27.63
CA HIS A 259 -22.79 -24.72 27.78
C HIS A 259 -24.06 -23.87 27.53
N ARG A 260 -24.48 -23.69 26.27
CA ARG A 260 -25.90 -23.58 25.86
C ARG A 260 -26.03 -23.31 24.36
N TRP A 261 -26.44 -24.33 23.60
CA TRP A 261 -26.99 -24.15 22.25
C TRP A 261 -28.37 -24.83 22.19
N HIS A 262 -29.43 -24.02 22.18
CA HIS A 262 -30.74 -24.40 21.64
C HIS A 262 -31.23 -23.26 20.75
N GLY A 263 -31.50 -23.58 19.49
CA GLY A 263 -31.75 -22.61 18.43
C GLY A 263 -33.18 -22.06 18.37
N ARG A 264 -33.36 -21.06 17.49
CA ARG A 264 -34.56 -20.90 16.65
C ARG A 264 -34.34 -19.88 15.54
N LEU A 265 -34.69 -20.30 14.33
CA LEU A 265 -34.89 -19.49 13.13
C LEU A 265 -36.16 -18.62 13.26
N ARG A 266 -36.14 -17.39 12.72
CA ARG A 266 -37.27 -16.71 12.01
C ARG A 266 -36.80 -15.37 11.44
N GLY A 267 -37.23 -15.05 10.21
CA GLY A 267 -36.91 -13.80 9.51
C GLY A 267 -38.09 -12.86 9.28
N ARG A 268 -37.79 -11.68 8.69
CA ARG A 268 -38.55 -10.85 7.70
C ARG A 268 -38.56 -9.32 7.97
N ARG A 269 -38.20 -8.59 6.90
CA ARG A 269 -38.79 -7.36 6.29
C ARG A 269 -38.31 -5.93 6.68
N ARG A 270 -38.42 -5.06 5.66
CA ARG A 270 -37.88 -3.69 5.42
C ARG A 270 -38.89 -2.55 5.67
N GLY A 271 -38.36 -1.34 5.97
CA GLY A 271 -38.85 0.02 5.57
C GLY A 271 -39.34 0.96 6.71
N PRO A 272 -39.42 2.31 6.58
CA PRO A 272 -38.97 3.26 5.53
C PRO A 272 -38.13 4.49 6.07
N LEU A 273 -38.00 5.57 5.26
CA LEU A 273 -36.98 6.67 5.24
C LEU A 273 -37.43 8.07 5.75
N ARG A 274 -36.43 8.89 6.19
CA ARG A 274 -36.25 10.40 6.17
C ARG A 274 -36.87 11.29 7.30
N PRO A 275 -36.34 12.52 7.63
CA PRO A 275 -35.70 13.54 6.77
C PRO A 275 -34.40 14.26 7.28
N ARG A 276 -33.88 15.15 6.41
CA ARG A 276 -32.63 15.94 6.45
C ARG A 276 -32.74 17.22 7.30
N LEU A 277 -31.62 17.64 7.92
CA LEU A 277 -31.29 19.03 8.28
C LEU A 277 -29.84 19.35 7.86
N ARG A 278 -29.61 20.54 7.30
CA ARG A 278 -28.30 21.13 6.92
C ARG A 278 -28.01 22.31 7.85
N ALA A 279 -26.75 22.49 8.24
CA ALA A 279 -25.91 23.69 8.01
C ALA A 279 -24.67 23.68 8.94
N GLY A 280 -23.52 24.10 8.41
CA GLY A 280 -22.35 24.51 9.20
C GLY A 280 -21.03 23.90 8.73
N ASP A 281 -20.25 24.69 8.01
CA ASP A 281 -18.90 24.39 7.53
C ASP A 281 -17.96 23.91 8.65
N VAL A 282 -17.40 22.70 8.49
CA VAL A 282 -16.13 22.31 9.11
C VAL A 282 -15.41 21.34 8.17
N SER A 283 -14.23 21.74 7.70
CA SER A 283 -13.33 20.92 6.88
C SER A 283 -13.05 19.55 7.53
N PRO A 284 -13.28 18.42 6.86
CA PRO A 284 -12.95 17.12 7.43
C PRO A 284 -11.47 16.80 7.19
N VAL A 285 -10.68 16.86 8.27
CA VAL A 285 -9.46 16.07 8.41
C VAL A 285 -9.90 14.61 8.36
N VAL A 286 -9.37 13.86 7.39
CA VAL A 286 -9.74 12.47 7.14
C VAL A 286 -9.20 11.60 8.27
N THR A 287 -10.08 11.25 9.20
CA THR A 287 -9.92 10.15 10.14
C THR A 287 -10.32 8.87 9.41
N VAL A 288 -9.35 8.01 9.08
CA VAL A 288 -9.65 6.61 8.76
C VAL A 288 -9.60 5.82 10.06
N SER A 289 -10.71 5.20 10.41
CA SER A 289 -10.83 4.33 11.58
C SER A 289 -11.33 2.95 11.14
N ARG A 290 -10.66 1.92 11.67
CA ARG A 290 -11.00 0.47 11.83
C ARG A 290 -10.47 -0.52 10.77
N PRO A 291 -10.27 -1.82 11.12
CA PRO A 291 -10.34 -2.50 12.44
C PRO A 291 -9.08 -3.33 12.81
N ASP A 292 -8.94 -3.64 14.10
CA ASP A 292 -8.26 -4.81 14.69
C ASP A 292 -6.90 -5.25 14.13
N ILE A 293 -5.84 -4.53 14.54
CA ILE A 293 -4.55 -5.18 14.82
C ILE A 293 -4.12 -4.71 16.22
N VAL A 294 -4.25 -5.61 17.19
CA VAL A 294 -3.46 -5.53 18.41
C VAL A 294 -2.03 -5.79 17.99
N THR A 295 -1.25 -4.74 17.73
CA THR A 295 0.21 -4.87 17.69
C THR A 295 0.70 -5.00 19.13
N THR A 296 0.71 -6.23 19.63
CA THR A 296 1.70 -6.60 20.65
C THR A 296 3.06 -6.37 20.01
N GLY A 297 3.75 -5.35 20.51
CA GLY A 297 4.91 -4.76 19.84
C GLY A 297 6.09 -5.72 19.74
N ALA A 298 6.83 -5.57 18.65
CA ALA A 298 8.29 -5.47 18.63
C ALA A 298 8.74 -5.16 17.19
N ALA A 299 9.82 -4.38 17.07
CA ALA A 299 10.34 -3.74 15.86
C ALA A 299 9.52 -2.54 15.32
N GLY A 300 10.08 -1.34 15.47
CA GLY A 300 9.64 -0.15 14.76
C GLY A 300 10.26 -0.11 13.37
N VAL A 301 9.59 -0.66 12.36
CA VAL A 301 10.04 -0.51 10.97
C VAL A 301 9.60 0.86 10.44
N LEU A 302 10.54 1.77 10.23
CA LEU A 302 10.29 3.03 9.53
C LEU A 302 10.43 2.78 8.02
N ARG A 303 9.31 2.46 7.38
CA ARG A 303 9.24 2.43 5.91
C ARG A 303 9.16 3.86 5.37
N ARG A 304 10.13 4.22 4.54
CA ARG A 304 10.09 5.45 3.74
C ARG A 304 9.07 5.24 2.62
N VAL A 305 7.93 5.93 2.68
CA VAL A 305 7.01 6.04 1.54
C VAL A 305 7.59 7.11 0.61
N SER A 306 7.96 6.69 -0.59
CA SER A 306 8.43 7.54 -1.70
C SER A 306 7.31 8.39 -2.26
#